data_AF-A0A538R507-F1
#
_entry.id   AF-A0A538R507-F1
#
_cell.length_a   1.000
_cell.length_b   1.000
_cell.length_c   1.000
_cell.angle_alpha   90.00
_cell.angle_beta   90.00
_cell.angle_gamma   90.00
#
_symmetry.space_group_name_H-M   'P 1'
#
loop_
_entity.id
_entity.type
_entity.pdbx_description
1 polymer ?
#
loop_
_entity_poly.entity_id
_entity_poly.type
_entity_poly.pdbx_seq_one_letter_code
_entity_poly.pdbx_strand_id
1 'polypeptide(L)'
;MRAPRPWLSRAERLAERVFRVEHGANMGPLLHVACYVGFFALLIVPGAVVAWPARAALWTLTTLLNYSLTIGVMHMHCHRKLFVARAPNRVLEVLLCFPSLLTSAEMTVLHVHHHHKHNDGPEDVTSTLGCERGPAAVGYWLRYGAVVKWFTLRSIYVTDVKRWRKQRFRTTFAIDTALCLGALAALTWWQPRTMATCYWIPFAATHATIGYFSWLTHAPAGDRTGPDGSINTVNNMLNLFIFNQGYHAVHHEHPGIHWTDIPDKLAAMTQLAPAYIVPYWVTPNSAWRILAPARSRDARHGARWQARLEARIAADRVRNRWLPYFAWI
;
A
#
# COMPACT_ATOMS: atom_id res chain seq x y z
N MET A 1 17.21 -6.98 -7.68
CA MET A 1 17.61 -7.31 -9.07
C MET A 1 17.73 -6.03 -9.87
N ARG A 2 18.84 -5.82 -10.60
CA ARG A 2 18.98 -4.67 -11.51
C ARG A 2 18.21 -4.88 -12.81
N ALA A 3 17.91 -3.80 -13.51
CA ALA A 3 17.30 -3.87 -14.82
C ALA A 3 18.12 -4.73 -15.81
N PRO A 4 17.49 -5.70 -16.52
CA PRO A 4 18.18 -6.55 -17.48
C PRO A 4 18.62 -5.79 -18.74
N ARG A 5 17.98 -4.65 -19.05
CA ARG A 5 18.32 -3.83 -20.21
C ARG A 5 19.52 -2.94 -19.90
N PRO A 6 20.60 -2.94 -20.70
CA PRO A 6 21.82 -2.19 -20.39
C PRO A 6 21.62 -0.69 -20.15
N TRP A 7 20.79 -0.04 -20.97
CA TRP A 7 20.49 1.39 -20.84
C TRP A 7 19.75 1.70 -19.53
N LEU A 8 18.77 0.86 -19.17
CA LEU A 8 17.99 1.04 -17.94
C LEU A 8 18.88 0.79 -16.71
N SER A 9 19.75 -0.22 -16.78
CA SER A 9 20.75 -0.49 -15.74
C SER A 9 21.73 0.68 -15.53
N ARG A 10 22.12 1.37 -16.61
CA ARG A 10 22.93 2.60 -16.52
C ARG A 10 22.16 3.75 -15.89
N ALA A 11 20.89 3.93 -16.27
CA ALA A 11 20.01 4.93 -15.69
C ALA A 11 19.79 4.69 -14.18
N GLU A 12 19.57 3.44 -13.78
CA GLU A 12 19.48 3.04 -12.36
C GLU A 12 20.74 3.42 -11.58
N ARG A 13 21.93 3.06 -12.09
CA ARG A 13 23.21 3.42 -11.45
C ARG A 13 23.42 4.93 -11.37
N LEU A 14 22.95 5.68 -12.37
CA LEU A 14 23.00 7.13 -12.32
C LEU A 14 22.07 7.66 -11.22
N ALA A 15 20.83 7.18 -11.16
CA ALA A 15 19.87 7.56 -10.13
C ALA A 15 20.36 7.24 -8.72
N GLU A 16 20.90 6.03 -8.49
CA GLU A 16 21.51 5.61 -7.23
C GLU A 16 22.62 6.56 -6.77
N ARG A 17 23.50 6.97 -7.70
CA ARG A 17 24.61 7.89 -7.39
C ARG A 17 24.13 9.32 -7.14
N VAL A 18 23.27 9.84 -8.00
CA VAL A 18 22.83 11.25 -7.99
C VAL A 18 21.82 11.50 -6.89
N PHE A 19 20.76 10.70 -6.82
CA PHE A 19 19.66 10.89 -5.89
C PHE A 19 19.81 10.11 -4.58
N ARG A 20 20.88 9.30 -4.45
CA ARG A 20 21.14 8.47 -3.26
C ARG A 20 19.96 7.54 -2.96
N VAL A 21 19.25 7.09 -3.99
CA VAL A 21 18.20 6.08 -3.86
C VAL A 21 18.82 4.73 -3.49
N GLU A 22 18.10 3.96 -2.68
CA GLU A 22 18.52 2.64 -2.22
C GLU A 22 18.61 1.64 -3.39
N HIS A 23 17.71 1.77 -4.36
CA HIS A 23 17.71 1.01 -5.60
C HIS A 23 17.25 1.93 -6.75
N GLY A 24 17.86 1.86 -7.93
CA GLY A 24 17.51 2.73 -9.06
C GLY A 24 16.04 2.66 -9.49
N ALA A 25 15.41 1.48 -9.35
CA ALA A 25 13.98 1.31 -9.62
C ALA A 25 13.07 2.14 -8.68
N ASN A 26 13.56 2.61 -7.53
CA ASN A 26 12.79 3.49 -6.63
C ASN A 26 12.37 4.81 -7.27
N MET A 27 12.91 5.16 -8.44
CA MET A 27 12.41 6.26 -9.25
C MET A 27 10.93 6.09 -9.65
N GLY A 28 10.42 4.86 -9.79
CA GLY A 28 9.00 4.61 -10.05
C GLY A 28 8.07 5.08 -8.92
N PRO A 29 8.24 4.59 -7.68
CA PRO A 29 7.51 5.09 -6.52
C PRO A 29 7.68 6.61 -6.30
N LEU A 30 8.88 7.15 -6.50
CA LEU A 30 9.13 8.59 -6.40
C LEU A 30 8.40 9.40 -7.47
N LEU A 31 8.25 8.86 -8.69
CA LEU A 31 7.44 9.46 -9.74
C LEU A 31 5.96 9.53 -9.32
N HIS A 32 5.41 8.50 -8.66
CA HIS A 32 4.04 8.56 -8.15
C HIS A 32 3.86 9.67 -7.11
N VAL A 33 4.86 9.87 -6.23
CA VAL A 33 4.84 10.96 -5.24
C VAL A 33 4.88 12.33 -5.93
N ALA A 34 5.79 12.51 -6.89
CA ALA A 34 5.90 13.75 -7.65
C ALA A 34 4.62 14.06 -8.44
N CYS A 35 4.05 13.06 -9.12
CA CYS A 35 2.79 13.20 -9.84
C CYS A 35 1.64 13.56 -8.90
N TYR A 36 1.53 12.92 -7.73
CA TYR A 36 0.48 13.26 -6.77
C TYR A 36 0.57 14.71 -6.32
N VAL A 37 1.76 15.16 -5.90
CA VAL A 37 1.99 16.54 -5.44
C VAL A 37 1.70 17.53 -6.57
N GLY A 38 2.21 17.28 -7.78
CA GLY A 38 1.99 18.15 -8.93
C GLY A 38 0.53 18.22 -9.36
N PHE A 39 -0.16 17.08 -9.44
CA PHE A 39 -1.56 17.02 -9.84
C PHE A 39 -2.47 17.63 -8.79
N PHE A 40 -2.20 17.38 -7.51
CA PHE A 40 -2.91 18.02 -6.41
C PHE A 40 -2.72 19.54 -6.45
N ALA A 41 -1.49 20.03 -6.65
CA ALA A 41 -1.21 21.46 -6.81
C ALA A 41 -2.01 22.07 -7.97
N LEU A 42 -2.02 21.43 -9.14
CA LEU A 42 -2.79 21.87 -10.30
C LEU A 42 -4.31 21.88 -10.05
N LEU A 43 -4.84 20.98 -9.20
CA LEU A 43 -6.26 20.96 -8.83
C LEU A 43 -6.64 22.10 -7.89
N ILE A 44 -5.72 22.51 -7.01
CA ILE A 44 -6.00 23.52 -5.98
C ILE A 44 -5.62 24.94 -6.41
N VAL A 45 -4.65 25.14 -7.31
CA VAL A 45 -4.28 26.49 -7.76
C VAL A 45 -5.40 27.07 -8.65
N PRO A 46 -6.04 28.19 -8.26
CA PRO A 46 -7.11 28.79 -9.05
C PRO A 46 -6.63 29.12 -10.47
N GLY A 47 -7.39 28.71 -11.48
CA GLY A 47 -7.09 28.98 -12.89
C GLY A 47 -6.02 28.08 -13.52
N ALA A 48 -5.33 27.21 -12.77
CA ALA A 48 -4.30 26.33 -13.34
C ALA A 48 -4.87 25.31 -14.35
N VAL A 49 -6.07 24.77 -14.07
CA VAL A 49 -6.80 23.88 -14.99
C VAL A 49 -8.27 24.29 -15.01
N VAL A 50 -8.69 24.93 -16.09
CA VAL A 50 -10.05 25.48 -16.25
C VAL A 50 -10.99 24.49 -16.95
N ALA A 51 -10.49 23.74 -17.92
CA ALA A 51 -11.30 22.79 -18.68
C ALA A 51 -11.79 21.65 -17.78
N TRP A 52 -13.11 21.49 -17.66
CA TRP A 52 -13.73 20.47 -16.81
C TRP A 52 -13.25 19.04 -17.13
N PRO A 53 -13.13 18.60 -18.40
CA PRO A 53 -12.63 17.25 -18.68
C PRO A 53 -11.19 17.02 -18.16
N ALA A 54 -10.32 18.01 -18.32
CA ALA A 54 -8.95 17.93 -17.83
C ALA A 54 -8.90 17.91 -16.29
N ARG A 55 -9.75 18.72 -15.64
CA ARG A 55 -9.87 18.74 -14.18
C ARG A 55 -10.42 17.43 -13.63
N ALA A 56 -11.41 16.83 -14.29
CA ALA A 56 -11.96 15.51 -13.94
C ALA A 56 -10.90 14.40 -14.08
N ALA A 57 -10.18 14.36 -15.21
CA ALA A 57 -9.10 13.41 -15.42
C ALA A 57 -8.00 13.56 -14.35
N LEU A 58 -7.61 14.80 -14.04
CA LEU A 58 -6.61 15.09 -13.03
C LEU A 58 -7.06 14.65 -11.63
N TRP A 59 -8.35 14.87 -11.29
CA TRP A 59 -8.95 14.42 -10.04
C TRP A 59 -8.95 12.89 -9.93
N THR A 60 -9.30 12.18 -11.01
CA THR A 60 -9.26 10.72 -11.05
C THR A 60 -7.83 10.20 -10.88
N LEU A 61 -6.85 10.76 -11.60
CA LEU A 61 -5.45 10.39 -11.48
C LEU A 61 -4.91 10.66 -10.08
N THR A 62 -5.22 11.82 -9.49
CA THR A 62 -4.82 12.18 -8.12
C THR A 62 -5.41 11.21 -7.10
N THR A 63 -6.65 10.76 -7.29
CA THR A 63 -7.31 9.77 -6.42
C THR A 63 -6.65 8.39 -6.54
N LEU A 64 -6.34 7.93 -7.76
CA LEU A 64 -5.60 6.68 -7.98
C LEU A 64 -4.18 6.74 -7.42
N LEU A 65 -3.52 7.90 -7.52
CA LEU A 65 -2.21 8.12 -6.92
C LEU A 65 -2.31 8.13 -5.40
N ASN A 66 -3.35 8.71 -4.79
CA ASN A 66 -3.56 8.62 -3.33
C ASN A 66 -3.60 7.16 -2.86
N TYR A 67 -4.38 6.32 -3.57
CA TYR A 67 -4.46 4.88 -3.33
C TYR A 67 -3.08 4.21 -3.44
N SER A 68 -2.35 4.48 -4.54
CA SER A 68 -0.99 3.96 -4.76
C SER A 68 -0.01 4.39 -3.66
N LEU A 69 -0.02 5.66 -3.26
CA LEU A 69 0.88 6.20 -2.25
C LEU A 69 0.58 5.61 -0.88
N THR A 70 -0.68 5.46 -0.52
CA THR A 70 -1.07 5.01 0.82
C THR A 70 -0.90 3.49 1.00
N ILE A 71 -1.38 2.68 0.05
CA ILE A 71 -1.37 1.21 0.16
C ILE A 71 -0.08 0.61 -0.43
N GLY A 72 0.50 1.24 -1.45
CA GLY A 72 1.73 0.77 -2.10
C GLY A 72 2.98 1.44 -1.54
N VAL A 73 3.19 2.72 -1.84
CA VAL A 73 4.50 3.38 -1.62
C VAL A 73 4.83 3.56 -0.14
N MET A 74 3.89 4.05 0.68
CA MET A 74 4.07 4.19 2.13
C MET A 74 4.32 2.85 2.80
N HIS A 75 3.54 1.83 2.40
CA HIS A 75 3.70 0.47 2.88
C HIS A 75 5.13 -0.06 2.60
N MET A 76 5.57 -0.02 1.35
CA MET A 76 6.93 -0.45 0.97
C MET A 76 8.02 0.37 1.66
N HIS A 77 7.86 1.70 1.69
CA HIS A 77 8.85 2.60 2.28
C HIS A 77 9.11 2.31 3.77
N CYS A 78 8.08 1.84 4.49
CA CYS A 78 8.20 1.49 5.90
C CYS A 78 8.91 0.15 6.13
N HIS A 79 8.79 -0.79 5.21
CA HIS A 79 9.57 -2.04 5.21
C HIS A 79 11.01 -1.82 4.77
N ARG A 80 11.21 -1.05 3.71
CA ARG A 80 12.51 -0.76 3.12
C ARG A 80 12.55 0.68 2.60
N LYS A 81 13.49 1.47 3.13
CA LYS A 81 13.61 2.89 2.78
C LYS A 81 13.97 3.08 1.31
N LEU A 82 13.34 4.07 0.66
CA LEU A 82 13.58 4.33 -0.76
C LEU A 82 14.92 5.02 -1.04
N PHE A 83 15.45 5.75 -0.05
CA PHE A 83 16.76 6.38 -0.10
C PHE A 83 17.73 5.73 0.89
N VAL A 84 19.03 5.82 0.60
CA VAL A 84 20.09 5.48 1.54
C VAL A 84 20.25 6.59 2.60
N ALA A 85 20.10 7.85 2.18
CA ALA A 85 20.28 9.01 3.04
C ALA A 85 19.03 9.29 3.91
N ARG A 86 19.25 9.74 5.15
CA ARG A 86 18.17 10.00 6.13
C ARG A 86 17.29 11.20 5.75
N ALA A 87 17.91 12.29 5.30
CA ALA A 87 17.21 13.53 4.97
C ALA A 87 16.13 13.37 3.87
N PRO A 88 16.43 12.79 2.69
CA PRO A 88 15.40 12.61 1.66
C PRO A 88 14.32 11.60 2.09
N ASN A 89 14.64 10.57 2.88
CA ASN A 89 13.61 9.72 3.48
C ASN A 89 12.69 10.52 4.41
N ARG A 90 13.23 11.42 5.24
CA ARG A 90 12.41 12.26 6.13
C ARG A 90 11.47 13.19 5.36
N VAL A 91 11.93 13.80 4.27
CA VAL A 91 11.07 14.62 3.40
C VAL A 91 9.99 13.76 2.76
N LEU A 92 10.37 12.60 2.22
CA LEU A 92 9.44 11.66 1.62
C LEU A 92 8.36 11.18 2.60
N GLU A 93 8.70 10.92 3.86
CA GLU A 93 7.73 10.48 4.88
C GLU A 93 6.66 11.54 5.17
N VAL A 94 7.01 12.84 5.16
CA VAL A 94 6.01 13.92 5.25
C VAL A 94 5.12 13.93 4.02
N LEU A 95 5.71 13.81 2.82
CA LEU A 95 4.96 13.80 1.57
C LEU A 95 4.02 12.59 1.45
N LEU A 96 4.43 11.44 1.98
CA LEU A 96 3.60 10.23 2.02
C LEU A 96 2.56 10.25 3.14
N CYS A 97 2.78 11.04 4.20
CA CYS A 97 1.77 11.28 5.24
C CYS A 97 0.62 12.13 4.71
N PHE A 98 0.90 13.13 3.87
CA PHE A 98 -0.08 14.12 3.42
C PHE A 98 -1.36 13.52 2.77
N PRO A 99 -1.32 12.52 1.87
CA PRO A 99 -2.53 12.02 1.20
C PRO A 99 -3.58 11.37 2.12
N SER A 100 -3.16 10.82 3.27
CA SER A 100 -4.01 9.98 4.12
C SER A 100 -3.84 10.18 5.62
N LEU A 101 -3.00 11.12 6.07
CA LEU A 101 -2.62 11.33 7.48
C LEU A 101 -2.13 10.06 8.19
N LEU A 102 -1.54 9.16 7.40
CA LEU A 102 -0.89 7.95 7.86
C LEU A 102 0.61 8.22 7.96
N THR A 103 1.13 8.34 9.18
CA THR A 103 2.57 8.62 9.38
C THR A 103 3.41 7.36 9.16
N SER A 104 4.68 7.53 8.75
CA SER A 104 5.59 6.37 8.64
C SER A 104 5.85 5.70 9.99
N ALA A 105 5.78 6.46 11.10
CA ALA A 105 5.86 5.92 12.45
C ALA A 105 4.68 5.00 12.77
N GLU A 106 3.46 5.40 12.41
CA GLU A 106 2.25 4.59 12.57
C GLU A 106 2.32 3.30 11.77
N MET A 107 2.63 3.39 10.48
CA MET A 107 2.78 2.21 9.62
C MET A 107 3.91 1.29 10.10
N THR A 108 5.04 1.84 10.55
CA THR A 108 6.15 1.01 11.08
C THR A 108 5.76 0.32 12.38
N VAL A 109 5.10 1.05 13.30
CA VAL A 109 4.77 0.52 14.62
C VAL A 109 3.70 -0.57 14.53
N LEU A 110 2.59 -0.27 13.85
CA LEU A 110 1.52 -1.24 13.72
C LEU A 110 1.88 -2.30 12.68
N HIS A 111 2.03 -1.93 11.42
CA HIS A 111 2.10 -2.93 10.36
C HIS A 111 3.39 -3.73 10.42
N VAL A 112 4.54 -3.05 10.31
CA VAL A 112 5.85 -3.73 10.18
C VAL A 112 6.22 -4.54 11.43
N HIS A 113 6.01 -3.98 12.62
CA HIS A 113 6.49 -4.61 13.85
C HIS A 113 5.43 -5.40 14.64
N HIS A 114 4.14 -5.10 14.47
CA HIS A 114 3.06 -5.77 15.20
C HIS A 114 2.35 -6.79 14.32
N HIS A 115 1.74 -6.35 13.23
CA HIS A 115 0.95 -7.20 12.34
C HIS A 115 1.77 -8.35 11.77
N HIS A 116 2.97 -8.09 11.20
CA HIS A 116 3.85 -9.17 10.71
C HIS A 116 4.29 -10.17 11.78
N LYS A 117 4.40 -9.74 13.04
CA LYS A 117 4.77 -10.63 14.14
C LYS A 117 3.64 -11.61 14.46
N HIS A 118 2.40 -11.13 14.44
CA HIS A 118 1.24 -11.88 14.91
C HIS A 118 0.41 -12.48 13.76
N ASN A 119 0.65 -12.04 12.53
CA ASN A 119 0.08 -12.51 11.27
C ASN A 119 -1.44 -12.76 11.32
N ASP A 120 -2.23 -11.73 11.64
CA ASP A 120 -3.69 -11.83 11.83
C ASP A 120 -4.13 -12.79 12.96
N GLY A 121 -3.20 -13.28 13.78
CA GLY A 121 -3.45 -14.15 14.93
C GLY A 121 -4.05 -13.42 16.14
N PRO A 122 -4.36 -14.14 17.24
CA PRO A 122 -5.11 -13.60 18.38
C PRO A 122 -4.47 -12.40 19.09
N GLU A 123 -3.14 -12.30 19.03
CA GLU A 123 -2.38 -11.18 19.61
C GLU A 123 -2.30 -9.97 18.66
N ASP A 124 -2.76 -10.10 17.41
CA ASP A 124 -2.82 -8.97 16.49
C ASP A 124 -4.03 -8.07 16.79
N VAL A 125 -3.80 -6.79 17.07
CA VAL A 125 -4.88 -5.82 17.31
C VAL A 125 -5.67 -5.52 16.03
N THR A 126 -5.07 -5.81 14.88
CA THR A 126 -5.74 -5.78 13.58
C THR A 126 -6.28 -7.14 13.14
N SER A 127 -6.29 -8.14 14.03
CA SER A 127 -6.83 -9.46 13.70
C SER A 127 -8.29 -9.39 13.26
N THR A 128 -8.58 -10.15 12.21
CA THR A 128 -9.92 -10.38 11.68
C THR A 128 -10.63 -11.57 12.35
N LEU A 129 -10.01 -12.19 13.37
CA LEU A 129 -10.62 -13.26 14.18
C LEU A 129 -11.97 -12.82 14.77
N GLY A 130 -13.01 -13.61 14.55
CA GLY A 130 -14.38 -13.32 14.99
C GLY A 130 -15.06 -12.20 14.21
N CYS A 131 -14.41 -11.66 13.17
CA CYS A 131 -14.91 -10.61 12.29
C CYS A 131 -15.02 -11.06 10.82
N GLU A 132 -15.10 -12.37 10.57
CA GLU A 132 -15.07 -12.94 9.22
C GLU A 132 -16.36 -12.68 8.42
N ARG A 133 -17.47 -12.36 9.08
CA ARG A 133 -18.78 -12.17 8.43
C ARG A 133 -19.75 -11.33 9.25
N GLY A 134 -20.83 -10.90 8.60
CA GLY A 134 -21.96 -10.25 9.26
C GLY A 134 -21.62 -8.89 9.89
N PRO A 135 -22.36 -8.45 10.91
CA PRO A 135 -22.16 -7.15 11.55
C PRO A 135 -20.75 -6.95 12.13
N ALA A 136 -20.11 -8.03 12.60
CA ALA A 136 -18.74 -7.97 13.13
C ALA A 136 -17.71 -7.56 12.06
N ALA A 137 -17.88 -8.04 10.82
CA ALA A 137 -17.05 -7.64 9.68
C ALA A 137 -17.19 -6.14 9.36
N VAL A 138 -18.43 -5.64 9.30
CA VAL A 138 -18.70 -4.21 9.08
C VAL A 138 -18.14 -3.37 10.24
N GLY A 139 -18.33 -3.84 11.47
CA GLY A 139 -17.75 -3.22 12.66
C GLY A 139 -16.22 -3.14 12.60
N TYR A 140 -15.55 -4.22 12.18
CA TYR A 140 -14.10 -4.24 11.92
C TYR A 140 -13.69 -3.18 10.91
N TRP A 141 -14.38 -3.15 9.76
CA TRP A 141 -14.08 -2.21 8.68
C TRP A 141 -14.14 -0.76 9.17
N LEU A 142 -15.23 -0.37 9.84
CA LEU A 142 -15.43 1.01 10.30
C LEU A 142 -14.47 1.42 11.42
N ARG A 143 -14.11 0.50 12.32
CA ARG A 143 -13.22 0.80 13.46
C ARG A 143 -11.73 0.73 13.13
N TYR A 144 -11.35 0.13 11.99
CA TYR A 144 -9.95 -0.18 11.67
C TYR A 144 -9.01 1.00 11.89
N GLY A 145 -9.29 2.16 11.27
CA GLY A 145 -8.43 3.35 11.39
C GLY A 145 -8.28 3.85 12.84
N ALA A 146 -9.37 3.78 13.63
CA ALA A 146 -9.33 4.17 15.04
C ALA A 146 -8.50 3.20 15.88
N VAL A 147 -8.64 1.89 15.65
CA VAL A 147 -7.82 0.84 16.31
C VAL A 147 -6.34 1.05 16.01
N VAL A 148 -5.99 1.25 14.74
CA VAL A 148 -4.61 1.53 14.30
C VAL A 148 -4.02 2.75 14.99
N LYS A 149 -4.74 3.88 14.94
CA LYS A 149 -4.31 5.14 15.52
C LYS A 149 -4.13 5.03 17.03
N TRP A 150 -5.10 4.41 17.71
CA TRP A 150 -5.09 4.28 19.16
C TRP A 150 -4.00 3.33 19.65
N PHE A 151 -3.84 2.18 19.00
CA PHE A 151 -2.75 1.25 19.28
C PHE A 151 -1.39 1.94 19.12
N THR A 152 -1.19 2.70 18.04
CA THR A 152 0.05 3.43 17.78
C THR A 152 0.32 4.45 18.88
N LEU A 153 -0.66 5.29 19.22
CA LEU A 153 -0.52 6.30 20.27
C LEU A 153 -0.16 5.66 21.63
N ARG A 154 -0.86 4.59 22.03
CA ARG A 154 -0.52 3.87 23.26
C ARG A 154 0.87 3.26 23.19
N SER A 155 1.27 2.70 22.05
CA SER A 155 2.58 2.07 21.86
C SER A 155 3.74 3.06 21.91
N ILE A 156 3.57 4.29 21.41
CA ILE A 156 4.69 5.25 21.38
C ILE A 156 4.73 6.18 22.60
N TYR A 157 3.59 6.43 23.26
CA TYR A 157 3.51 7.38 24.38
C TYR A 157 3.28 6.74 25.75
N VAL A 158 2.59 5.60 25.85
CA VAL A 158 2.06 5.08 27.13
C VAL A 158 2.69 3.75 27.55
N THR A 159 2.90 2.79 26.65
CA THR A 159 3.33 1.42 26.98
C THR A 159 4.69 1.34 27.69
N ASP A 160 4.89 0.38 28.58
CA ASP A 160 6.20 0.14 29.21
C ASP A 160 7.18 -0.65 28.31
N VAL A 161 6.72 -1.13 27.16
CA VAL A 161 7.56 -1.88 26.23
C VAL A 161 8.55 -0.95 25.53
N LYS A 162 9.80 -0.95 26.02
CA LYS A 162 10.91 -0.10 25.55
C LYS A 162 11.09 -0.05 24.03
N ARG A 163 10.81 -1.15 23.33
CA ARG A 163 10.99 -1.25 21.85
C ARG A 163 10.10 -0.26 21.08
N TRP A 164 8.95 0.10 21.64
CA TRP A 164 7.93 0.95 21.01
C TRP A 164 8.07 2.43 21.38
N ARG A 165 8.57 2.73 22.58
CA ARG A 165 8.80 4.10 23.08
C ARG A 165 10.06 4.80 22.55
N LYS A 166 10.56 4.38 21.38
CA LYS A 166 11.74 5.03 20.78
C LYS A 166 11.41 6.48 20.43
N GLN A 167 12.26 7.42 20.87
CA GLN A 167 12.06 8.86 20.64
C GLN A 167 11.83 9.20 19.17
N ARG A 168 12.47 8.47 18.25
CA ARG A 168 12.28 8.63 16.79
C ARG A 168 10.82 8.44 16.35
N PHE A 169 10.06 7.52 16.95
CA PHE A 169 8.67 7.28 16.56
C PHE A 169 7.76 8.38 17.06
N ARG A 170 7.97 8.84 18.30
CA ARG A 170 7.23 9.96 18.90
C ARG A 170 7.45 11.27 18.13
N THR A 171 8.72 11.56 17.82
CA THR A 171 9.10 12.77 17.07
C THR A 171 8.58 12.73 15.64
N THR A 172 8.75 11.61 14.94
CA THR A 172 8.21 11.42 13.58
C THR A 172 6.69 11.56 13.57
N PHE A 173 5.98 10.84 14.45
CA PHE A 173 4.53 10.92 14.53
C PHE A 173 4.04 12.34 14.80
N ALA A 174 4.63 13.02 15.79
CA ALA A 174 4.22 14.37 16.18
C ALA A 174 4.49 15.39 15.07
N ILE A 175 5.69 15.38 14.48
CA ILE A 175 6.06 16.33 13.42
C ILE A 175 5.21 16.10 12.17
N ASP A 176 5.07 14.85 11.71
CA ASP A 176 4.33 14.53 10.49
C ASP A 176 2.87 14.89 10.62
N THR A 177 2.28 14.55 11.76
CA THR A 177 0.89 14.88 12.06
C THR A 177 0.69 16.39 12.16
N ALA A 178 1.55 17.11 12.89
CA ALA A 178 1.43 18.56 13.07
C ALA A 178 1.60 19.32 11.75
N LEU A 179 2.63 18.99 10.95
CA LEU A 179 2.86 19.62 9.65
C LEU A 179 1.71 19.36 8.68
N CYS A 180 1.26 18.10 8.57
CA CYS A 180 0.18 17.76 7.65
C CYS A 180 -1.16 18.39 8.11
N LEU A 181 -1.52 18.29 9.39
CA LEU A 181 -2.75 18.91 9.90
C LEU A 181 -2.72 20.43 9.75
N GLY A 182 -1.58 21.09 10.03
CA GLY A 182 -1.42 22.52 9.83
C GLY A 182 -1.61 22.93 8.37
N ALA A 183 -0.98 22.21 7.44
CA ALA A 183 -1.15 22.45 6.00
C ALA A 183 -2.60 22.22 5.55
N LEU A 184 -3.23 21.13 6.00
CA LEU A 184 -4.62 20.82 5.65
C LEU A 184 -5.61 21.84 6.20
N ALA A 185 -5.38 22.31 7.43
CA ALA A 185 -6.19 23.37 8.04
C ALA A 185 -6.07 24.67 7.23
N ALA A 186 -4.84 25.09 6.89
CA ALA A 186 -4.59 26.29 6.09
C ALA A 186 -5.21 26.20 4.69
N LEU A 187 -5.01 25.08 3.98
CA LEU A 187 -5.58 24.87 2.65
C LEU A 187 -7.10 24.77 2.67
N THR A 188 -7.68 24.10 3.68
CA THR A 188 -9.14 23.99 3.82
C THR A 188 -9.77 25.34 4.18
N TRP A 189 -9.10 26.15 4.99
CA TRP A 189 -9.51 27.52 5.27
C TRP A 189 -9.46 28.40 4.01
N TRP A 190 -8.38 28.30 3.24
CA TRP A 190 -8.21 29.07 2.01
C TRP A 190 -9.20 28.69 0.91
N GLN A 191 -9.45 27.39 0.69
CA GLN A 191 -10.33 26.89 -0.37
C GLN A 191 -11.19 25.70 0.09
N PRO A 192 -12.25 25.93 0.90
CA PRO A 192 -13.02 24.85 1.52
C PRO A 192 -13.71 23.94 0.50
N ARG A 193 -14.30 24.50 -0.56
CA ARG A 193 -15.00 23.71 -1.60
C ARG A 193 -14.03 22.87 -2.44
N THR A 194 -12.90 23.44 -2.82
CA THR A 194 -11.86 22.72 -3.57
C THR A 194 -11.26 21.62 -2.71
N MET A 195 -10.96 21.89 -1.43
CA MET A 195 -10.44 20.87 -0.51
C MET A 195 -11.45 19.78 -0.20
N ALA A 196 -12.72 20.11 -0.02
CA ALA A 196 -13.78 19.11 0.18
C ALA A 196 -13.79 18.07 -0.96
N THR A 197 -13.72 18.55 -2.20
CA THR A 197 -13.80 17.70 -3.39
C THR A 197 -12.48 17.02 -3.76
N CYS A 198 -11.37 17.76 -3.74
CA CYS A 198 -10.08 17.31 -4.27
C CYS A 198 -9.20 16.63 -3.21
N TYR A 199 -9.48 16.81 -1.92
CA TYR A 199 -8.72 16.18 -0.84
C TYR A 199 -9.60 15.31 0.06
N TRP A 200 -10.64 15.87 0.70
CA TRP A 200 -11.40 15.18 1.75
C TRP A 200 -12.22 13.99 1.25
N ILE A 201 -12.81 14.08 0.04
CA ILE A 201 -13.48 12.92 -0.58
C ILE A 201 -12.47 11.79 -0.90
N PRO A 202 -11.37 12.02 -1.65
CA PRO A 202 -10.33 11.00 -1.84
C PRO A 202 -9.73 10.45 -0.55
N PHE A 203 -9.55 11.30 0.47
CA PHE A 203 -9.08 10.91 1.80
C PHE A 203 -10.04 9.92 2.46
N ALA A 204 -11.35 10.23 2.50
CA ALA A 204 -12.37 9.36 3.07
C ALA A 204 -12.48 8.04 2.30
N ALA A 205 -12.44 8.09 0.97
CA ALA A 205 -12.45 6.90 0.11
C ALA A 205 -11.22 6.00 0.39
N THR A 206 -10.04 6.60 0.58
CA THR A 206 -8.81 5.87 0.89
C THR A 206 -8.89 5.20 2.26
N HIS A 207 -9.33 5.92 3.30
CA HIS A 207 -9.53 5.35 4.65
C HIS A 207 -10.54 4.20 4.67
N ALA A 208 -11.67 4.37 3.98
CA ALA A 208 -12.62 3.29 3.79
C ALA A 208 -11.95 2.09 3.08
N THR A 209 -11.12 2.35 2.08
CA THR A 209 -10.45 1.26 1.35
C THR A 209 -9.40 0.54 2.18
N ILE A 210 -8.64 1.22 3.05
CA ILE A 210 -7.62 0.58 3.91
C ILE A 210 -8.27 -0.39 4.90
N GLY A 211 -9.33 0.03 5.60
CA GLY A 211 -10.02 -0.84 6.54
C GLY A 211 -10.66 -2.05 5.84
N TYR A 212 -11.22 -1.83 4.66
CA TYR A 212 -11.75 -2.91 3.83
C TYR A 212 -10.63 -3.83 3.31
N PHE A 213 -9.48 -3.28 2.92
CA PHE A 213 -8.32 -4.04 2.48
C PHE A 213 -7.83 -4.97 3.56
N SER A 214 -7.61 -4.47 4.78
CA SER A 214 -7.17 -5.29 5.91
C SER A 214 -8.15 -6.42 6.24
N TRP A 215 -9.45 -6.15 6.11
CA TRP A 215 -10.45 -7.20 6.26
C TRP A 215 -10.39 -8.21 5.11
N LEU A 216 -10.38 -7.74 3.86
CA LEU A 216 -10.46 -8.56 2.66
C LEU A 216 -9.26 -9.47 2.48
N THR A 217 -8.06 -9.03 2.88
CA THR A 217 -6.85 -9.82 2.75
C THR A 217 -6.82 -10.99 3.73
N HIS A 218 -7.43 -10.89 4.91
CA HIS A 218 -7.29 -11.94 5.94
C HIS A 218 -8.59 -12.69 6.25
N ALA A 219 -9.69 -11.98 6.51
CA ALA A 219 -10.91 -12.60 7.02
C ALA A 219 -11.50 -13.65 6.05
N PRO A 220 -11.56 -13.38 4.73
CA PRO A 220 -12.03 -14.36 3.76
C PRO A 220 -11.07 -15.50 3.48
N ALA A 221 -9.79 -15.46 3.83
CA ALA A 221 -8.93 -16.61 3.56
C ALA A 221 -9.25 -17.78 4.51
N GLY A 222 -9.56 -17.54 5.78
CA GLY A 222 -10.20 -18.53 6.67
C GLY A 222 -9.35 -19.75 7.09
N ASP A 223 -8.38 -20.18 6.30
CA ASP A 223 -7.29 -21.07 6.74
C ASP A 223 -6.11 -20.21 7.20
N ARG A 224 -5.70 -20.36 8.46
CA ARG A 224 -4.60 -19.61 9.08
C ARG A 224 -3.42 -20.51 9.47
N THR A 225 -3.43 -21.78 9.03
CA THR A 225 -2.48 -22.83 9.44
C THR A 225 -1.49 -23.25 8.35
N GLY A 226 -1.67 -22.77 7.11
CA GLY A 226 -0.78 -23.00 5.96
C GLY A 226 0.14 -21.81 5.60
N PRO A 227 0.90 -21.88 4.49
CA PRO A 227 1.61 -20.71 3.96
C PRO A 227 0.62 -19.56 3.74
N ASP A 228 0.95 -18.39 4.31
CA ASP A 228 0.08 -17.25 4.59
C ASP A 228 -1.35 -17.32 4.02
N GLY A 229 -2.31 -17.52 4.92
CA GLY A 229 -3.74 -17.55 4.65
C GLY A 229 -4.29 -16.18 4.32
N SER A 230 -3.93 -15.65 3.15
CA SER A 230 -4.35 -14.32 2.70
C SER A 230 -4.87 -14.30 1.27
N ILE A 231 -5.82 -13.41 0.99
CA ILE A 231 -6.29 -13.12 -0.36
C ILE A 231 -5.23 -12.30 -1.10
N ASN A 232 -4.84 -12.81 -2.27
CA ASN A 232 -3.82 -12.23 -3.13
C ASN A 232 -4.48 -11.65 -4.39
N THR A 233 -4.32 -10.35 -4.61
CA THR A 233 -4.92 -9.63 -5.75
C THR A 233 -3.93 -9.54 -6.91
N VAL A 234 -4.03 -10.48 -7.85
CA VAL A 234 -3.00 -10.72 -8.89
C VAL A 234 -3.20 -9.93 -10.19
N ASN A 235 -4.03 -8.89 -10.15
CA ASN A 235 -4.30 -8.06 -11.32
C ASN A 235 -3.04 -7.30 -11.77
N ASN A 236 -2.68 -7.41 -13.05
CA ASN A 236 -1.45 -6.80 -13.59
C ASN A 236 -1.44 -5.27 -13.51
N MET A 237 -2.59 -4.62 -13.74
CA MET A 237 -2.69 -3.16 -13.67
C MET A 237 -2.65 -2.68 -12.22
N LEU A 238 -3.33 -3.37 -11.31
CA LEU A 238 -3.21 -3.07 -9.88
C LEU A 238 -1.75 -3.15 -9.44
N ASN A 239 -1.10 -4.28 -9.73
CA ASN A 239 0.28 -4.52 -9.31
C ASN A 239 1.27 -3.57 -9.98
N LEU A 240 0.97 -3.01 -11.15
CA LEU A 240 1.72 -1.88 -11.70
C LEU A 240 1.61 -0.65 -10.79
N PHE A 241 0.40 -0.29 -10.37
CA PHE A 241 0.14 0.88 -9.54
C PHE A 241 0.65 0.75 -8.10
N ILE A 242 0.60 -0.44 -7.51
CA ILE A 242 1.03 -0.69 -6.13
C ILE A 242 2.38 -1.40 -6.04
N PHE A 243 3.15 -1.49 -7.13
CA PHE A 243 4.50 -2.08 -7.13
C PHE A 243 4.54 -3.52 -6.60
N ASN A 244 3.77 -4.42 -7.23
CA ASN A 244 3.68 -5.85 -6.89
C ASN A 244 3.14 -6.17 -5.47
N GLN A 245 2.62 -5.17 -4.73
CA GLN A 245 2.10 -5.38 -3.37
C GLN A 245 0.78 -6.17 -3.32
N GLY A 246 0.20 -6.55 -4.46
CA GLY A 246 -0.99 -7.41 -4.51
C GLY A 246 -0.68 -8.89 -4.23
N TYR A 247 0.60 -9.29 -4.33
CA TYR A 247 1.09 -10.62 -3.94
C TYR A 247 1.32 -10.68 -2.42
N HIS A 248 0.23 -10.55 -1.66
CA HIS A 248 0.22 -10.42 -0.20
C HIS A 248 0.91 -11.58 0.53
N ALA A 249 0.74 -12.82 0.06
CA ALA A 249 1.39 -13.99 0.66
C ALA A 249 2.93 -13.92 0.54
N VAL A 250 3.43 -13.53 -0.64
CA VAL A 250 4.87 -13.31 -0.85
C VAL A 250 5.39 -12.19 0.05
N HIS A 251 4.57 -11.15 0.23
CA HIS A 251 4.88 -10.05 1.12
C HIS A 251 4.95 -10.50 2.59
N HIS A 252 4.04 -11.32 3.08
CA HIS A 252 4.08 -11.87 4.44
C HIS A 252 5.25 -12.84 4.65
N GLU A 253 5.60 -13.63 3.63
CA GLU A 253 6.78 -14.50 3.69
C GLU A 253 8.10 -13.70 3.66
N HIS A 254 8.12 -12.57 2.95
CA HIS A 254 9.30 -11.74 2.73
C HIS A 254 9.03 -10.24 2.90
N PRO A 255 8.70 -9.74 4.10
CA PRO A 255 8.20 -8.37 4.31
C PRO A 255 9.15 -7.26 3.86
N GLY A 256 10.46 -7.50 3.94
CA GLY A 256 11.51 -6.55 3.53
C GLY A 256 11.95 -6.68 2.07
N ILE A 257 11.32 -7.55 1.27
CA ILE A 257 11.72 -7.76 -0.13
C ILE A 257 11.57 -6.49 -0.94
N HIS A 258 12.54 -6.22 -1.80
CA HIS A 258 12.40 -5.12 -2.75
C HIS A 258 11.32 -5.48 -3.78
N TRP A 259 10.46 -4.55 -4.13
CA TRP A 259 9.29 -4.82 -5.00
C TRP A 259 9.63 -5.38 -6.38
N THR A 260 10.83 -5.06 -6.89
CA THR A 260 11.35 -5.60 -8.16
C THR A 260 11.69 -7.09 -8.08
N ASP A 261 11.86 -7.62 -6.87
CA ASP A 261 12.33 -8.98 -6.60
C ASP A 261 11.16 -9.92 -6.23
N ILE A 262 9.97 -9.37 -6.00
CA ILE A 262 8.72 -10.13 -5.80
C ILE A 262 8.46 -11.13 -6.94
N PRO A 263 8.65 -10.80 -8.24
CA PRO A 263 8.50 -11.77 -9.32
C PRO A 263 9.34 -13.05 -9.15
N ASP A 264 10.52 -12.98 -8.53
CA ASP A 264 11.40 -14.14 -8.33
C ASP A 264 10.92 -15.04 -7.19
N LYS A 265 9.91 -14.60 -6.42
CA LYS A 265 9.34 -15.31 -5.28
C LYS A 265 7.93 -15.82 -5.55
N LEU A 266 7.42 -15.66 -6.77
CA LEU A 266 6.07 -16.11 -7.10
C LEU A 266 5.89 -17.63 -7.06
N ALA A 267 6.96 -18.44 -7.00
CA ALA A 267 6.84 -19.87 -6.74
C ALA A 267 6.07 -20.19 -5.45
N ALA A 268 6.12 -19.32 -4.43
CA ALA A 268 5.31 -19.48 -3.22
C ALA A 268 3.80 -19.49 -3.50
N MET A 269 3.36 -18.78 -4.55
CA MET A 269 1.95 -18.70 -4.94
C MET A 269 1.38 -20.02 -5.44
N THR A 270 2.21 -21.00 -5.85
CA THR A 270 1.73 -22.33 -6.28
C THR A 270 1.33 -23.20 -5.10
N GLN A 271 1.76 -22.85 -3.89
CA GLN A 271 1.44 -23.58 -2.65
C GLN A 271 0.14 -23.09 -1.99
N LEU A 272 -0.43 -21.97 -2.47
CA LEU A 272 -1.65 -21.41 -1.95
C LEU A 272 -2.88 -22.17 -2.47
N ALA A 273 -3.93 -22.22 -1.66
CA ALA A 273 -5.24 -22.64 -2.14
C ALA A 273 -5.68 -21.74 -3.31
N PRO A 274 -6.08 -22.29 -4.47
CA PRO A 274 -6.46 -21.50 -5.65
C PRO A 274 -7.56 -20.46 -5.34
N ALA A 275 -8.42 -20.75 -4.38
CA ALA A 275 -9.50 -19.88 -3.93
C ALA A 275 -9.02 -18.49 -3.47
N TYR A 276 -7.77 -18.35 -3.03
CA TYR A 276 -7.24 -17.10 -2.48
C TYR A 276 -6.52 -16.23 -3.50
N ILE A 277 -6.43 -16.66 -4.76
CA ILE A 277 -5.80 -15.91 -5.85
C ILE A 277 -6.91 -15.28 -6.70
N VAL A 278 -7.03 -13.95 -6.68
CA VAL A 278 -8.20 -13.24 -7.23
C VAL A 278 -7.85 -12.11 -8.20
N PRO A 279 -8.71 -11.83 -9.20
CA PRO A 279 -8.41 -10.86 -10.27
C PRO A 279 -8.81 -9.42 -9.97
N TYR A 280 -9.60 -9.18 -8.92
CA TYR A 280 -10.23 -7.88 -8.69
C TYR A 280 -9.31 -6.94 -7.91
N TRP A 281 -9.59 -5.64 -8.03
CA TRP A 281 -8.92 -4.62 -7.23
C TRP A 281 -9.63 -4.46 -5.89
N VAL A 282 -8.86 -4.14 -4.86
CA VAL A 282 -9.40 -3.80 -3.54
C VAL A 282 -9.82 -2.34 -3.55
N THR A 283 -11.09 -2.10 -3.85
CA THR A 283 -11.68 -0.76 -4.00
C THR A 283 -13.02 -0.67 -3.27
N PRO A 284 -13.57 0.54 -3.04
CA PRO A 284 -14.91 0.69 -2.50
C PRO A 284 -15.98 -0.04 -3.32
N ASN A 285 -15.80 -0.15 -4.64
CA ASN A 285 -16.72 -0.88 -5.53
C ASN A 285 -16.75 -2.38 -5.25
N SER A 286 -15.69 -2.96 -4.69
CA SER A 286 -15.67 -4.35 -4.25
C SER A 286 -16.16 -4.55 -2.81
N ALA A 287 -16.40 -3.47 -2.06
CA ALA A 287 -16.70 -3.54 -0.63
C ALA A 287 -17.98 -4.31 -0.29
N TRP A 288 -18.94 -4.42 -1.24
CA TRP A 288 -20.14 -5.25 -1.08
C TRP A 288 -19.81 -6.71 -0.71
N ARG A 289 -18.61 -7.20 -1.04
CA ARG A 289 -18.14 -8.55 -0.67
C ARG A 289 -18.08 -8.78 0.84
N ILE A 290 -18.03 -7.72 1.65
CA ILE A 290 -18.11 -7.84 3.11
C ILE A 290 -19.42 -8.49 3.57
N LEU A 291 -20.49 -8.33 2.79
CA LEU A 291 -21.81 -8.94 3.05
C LEU A 291 -21.88 -10.39 2.55
N ALA A 292 -20.95 -10.82 1.70
CA ALA A 292 -20.87 -12.17 1.17
C ALA A 292 -19.39 -12.63 1.04
N PRO A 293 -18.69 -12.89 2.17
CA PRO A 293 -17.25 -13.14 2.18
C PRO A 293 -16.79 -14.29 1.27
N ALA A 294 -17.64 -15.31 1.08
CA ALA A 294 -17.38 -16.41 0.15
C ALA A 294 -17.15 -15.96 -1.30
N ARG A 295 -17.76 -14.83 -1.71
CA ARG A 295 -17.57 -14.25 -3.05
C ARG A 295 -16.21 -13.55 -3.20
N SER A 296 -15.47 -13.31 -2.11
CA SER A 296 -14.08 -12.84 -2.16
C SER A 296 -13.09 -13.92 -2.58
N ARG A 297 -13.55 -15.15 -2.84
CA ARG A 297 -12.73 -16.28 -3.29
C ARG A 297 -13.05 -16.61 -4.75
N ASP A 298 -12.05 -17.05 -5.51
CA ASP A 298 -12.23 -17.46 -6.91
C ASP A 298 -11.28 -18.61 -7.29
N ALA A 299 -11.66 -19.84 -6.91
CA ALA A 299 -10.84 -21.03 -7.15
C ALA A 299 -10.58 -21.28 -8.64
N ARG A 300 -11.54 -20.95 -9.51
CA ARG A 300 -11.41 -21.15 -10.96
C ARG A 300 -10.40 -20.17 -11.55
N HIS A 301 -10.42 -18.91 -11.12
CA HIS A 301 -9.40 -17.95 -11.54
C HIS A 301 -8.02 -18.36 -11.02
N GLY A 302 -7.89 -18.65 -9.73
CA GLY A 302 -6.62 -19.00 -9.12
C GLY A 302 -5.97 -20.22 -9.75
N ALA A 303 -6.73 -21.28 -10.04
CA ALA A 303 -6.17 -22.49 -10.66
C ALA A 303 -5.61 -22.22 -12.06
N ARG A 304 -6.33 -21.41 -12.88
CA ARG A 304 -5.81 -20.98 -14.19
C ARG A 304 -4.58 -20.10 -14.07
N TRP A 305 -4.56 -19.22 -13.08
CA TRP A 305 -3.44 -18.32 -12.83
C TRP A 305 -2.18 -19.10 -12.41
N GLN A 306 -2.33 -20.08 -11.50
CA GLN A 306 -1.25 -20.97 -11.06
C GLN A 306 -0.70 -21.81 -12.21
N ALA A 307 -1.55 -22.46 -13.01
CA ALA A 307 -1.11 -23.23 -14.17
C ALA A 307 -0.30 -22.35 -15.16
N ARG A 308 -0.71 -21.09 -15.33
CA ARG A 308 0.00 -20.12 -16.17
C ARG A 308 1.33 -19.68 -15.56
N LEU A 309 1.39 -19.50 -14.24
CA LEU A 309 2.62 -19.24 -13.52
C LEU A 309 3.61 -20.40 -13.65
N GLU A 310 3.18 -21.64 -13.43
CA GLU A 310 4.01 -22.84 -13.55
C GLU A 310 4.60 -22.97 -14.96
N ALA A 311 3.79 -22.80 -16.00
CA ALA A 311 4.26 -22.81 -17.38
C ALA A 311 5.31 -21.71 -17.63
N ARG A 312 5.20 -20.56 -16.98
CA ARG A 312 6.17 -19.46 -17.08
C ARG A 312 7.42 -19.70 -16.26
N ILE A 313 7.33 -20.34 -15.09
CA ILE A 313 8.50 -20.77 -14.31
C ILE A 313 9.31 -21.78 -15.14
N ALA A 314 8.65 -22.80 -15.70
CA ALA A 314 9.29 -23.81 -16.54
C ALA A 314 9.98 -23.22 -17.78
N ALA A 315 9.46 -22.11 -18.31
CA ALA A 315 10.02 -21.42 -19.46
C ALA A 315 11.01 -20.29 -19.11
N ASP A 316 11.30 -20.04 -17.83
CA ASP A 316 12.06 -18.88 -17.32
C ASP A 316 11.54 -17.52 -17.84
N ARG A 317 10.20 -17.37 -17.82
CA ARG A 317 9.44 -16.23 -18.37
C ARG A 317 8.44 -15.63 -17.37
N VAL A 318 8.72 -15.73 -16.07
CA VAL A 318 7.87 -15.16 -15.01
C VAL A 318 7.77 -13.64 -15.16
N ARG A 319 8.91 -13.00 -15.43
CA ARG A 319 9.00 -11.54 -15.59
C ARG A 319 8.47 -11.08 -16.94
N ASN A 320 7.84 -9.90 -16.95
CA ASN A 320 7.35 -9.29 -18.17
C ASN A 320 8.53 -8.80 -19.04
N ARG A 321 8.49 -9.10 -20.34
CA ARG A 321 9.53 -8.73 -21.32
C ARG A 321 9.76 -7.21 -21.45
N TRP A 322 8.70 -6.42 -21.31
CA TRP A 322 8.70 -4.97 -21.49
C TRP A 322 8.89 -4.23 -20.17
N LEU A 323 8.31 -4.78 -19.10
CA LEU A 323 8.36 -4.23 -17.74
C LEU A 323 9.02 -5.24 -16.80
N PRO A 324 10.36 -5.38 -16.83
CA PRO A 324 11.07 -6.49 -16.20
C PRO A 324 10.92 -6.56 -14.67
N TYR A 325 10.50 -5.47 -14.03
CA TYR A 325 10.23 -5.43 -12.59
C TYR A 325 8.90 -6.06 -12.18
N PHE A 326 8.03 -6.39 -13.12
CA PHE A 326 6.69 -6.91 -12.87
C PHE A 326 6.53 -8.32 -13.41
N ALA A 327 5.69 -9.09 -12.73
CA ALA A 327 5.15 -10.34 -13.26
C ALA A 327 3.75 -10.05 -13.81
N TRP A 328 3.56 -10.23 -15.11
CA TRP A 328 2.23 -10.10 -15.73
C TRP A 328 1.72 -11.46 -16.13
N ILE A 329 1.42 -12.27 -15.11
CA ILE A 329 1.18 -13.71 -15.26
C ILE A 329 0.09 -13.95 -16.28
#